data_AF-A0A6M1ZX59-F1
#
_entry.id   AF-A0A6M1ZX59-F1
#
_cell.length_a   1.000
_cell.length_b   1.000
_cell.length_c   1.000
_cell.angle_alpha   90.00
_cell.angle_beta   90.00
_cell.angle_gamma   90.00
#
_symmetry.space_group_name_H-M   'P 1'
#
loop_
_entity.id
_entity.type
_entity.pdbx_description
1 polymer ?
#
loop_
_entity_poly.entity_id
_entity_poly.type
_entity_poly.pdbx_seq_one_letter_code
_entity_poly.pdbx_strand_id
1 'polypeptide(L)'
;MAQLLIVLLPILIADMINPVLLGGTIYSLGSRHPFINTFAVLLSFFVTYFLAGLIIAVSLETLTDYFHIPHYFDYILELIVAAALFYFAWKQYRAGDQHPEEKLKRNEGM
;
A
#
# COMPACT_ATOMS: atom_id res chain seq x y z
N MET A 1 1.09 -4.62 24.08
CA MET A 1 2.47 -4.08 23.90
C MET A 1 3.29 -4.87 22.89
N ALA A 2 3.49 -6.20 23.05
CA ALA A 2 4.31 -6.99 22.12
C ALA A 2 3.83 -6.96 20.65
N GLN A 3 2.51 -6.92 20.42
CA GLN A 3 1.92 -6.79 19.08
C GLN A 3 2.32 -5.49 18.39
N LEU A 4 2.48 -4.39 19.15
CA LEU A 4 2.90 -3.11 18.60
C LEU A 4 4.35 -3.20 18.09
N LEU A 5 5.23 -3.84 18.86
CA LEU A 5 6.62 -4.06 18.45
C LEU A 5 6.72 -4.96 17.22
N ILE A 6 5.87 -5.99 17.09
CA ILE A 6 5.84 -6.85 15.90
C ILE A 6 5.53 -6.05 14.63
N VAL A 7 4.69 -5.01 14.73
CA VAL A 7 4.36 -4.13 13.59
C VAL A 7 5.41 -3.03 13.41
N LEU A 8 5.90 -2.43 14.50
CA LEU A 8 6.87 -1.34 14.43
C LEU A 8 8.26 -1.80 13.98
N LEU A 9 8.69 -2.99 14.39
CA LEU A 9 10.03 -3.51 14.08
C LEU A 9 10.31 -3.56 12.57
N PRO A 10 9.46 -4.17 11.71
CA PRO A 10 9.70 -4.17 10.28
C PRO A 10 9.66 -2.77 9.67
N ILE A 11 8.81 -1.86 10.17
CA ILE A 11 8.75 -0.47 9.71
C ILE A 11 10.06 0.25 10.06
N LEU A 12 10.53 0.09 11.29
CA LEU A 12 11.79 0.68 11.76
C LEU A 12 12.99 0.14 10.98
N ILE A 13 13.02 -1.17 10.71
CA ILE A 13 14.05 -1.78 9.88
C ILE A 13 13.99 -1.17 8.48
N ALA A 14 12.82 -1.13 7.83
CA ALA A 14 12.66 -0.55 6.50
C ALA A 14 13.11 0.92 6.45
N ASP A 15 12.84 1.70 7.50
CA ASP A 15 13.27 3.10 7.60
C ASP A 15 14.79 3.23 7.80
N MET A 16 15.43 2.34 8.57
CA MET A 16 16.88 2.33 8.76
C MET A 16 17.66 2.04 7.47
N ILE A 17 17.13 1.16 6.60
CA ILE A 17 17.71 0.84 5.30
C ILE A 17 17.18 1.73 4.16
N ASN A 18 16.41 2.78 4.48
CA ASN A 18 15.92 3.71 3.48
C ASN A 18 17.10 4.41 2.78
N PRO A 19 17.28 4.23 1.45
CA PRO A 19 18.45 4.73 0.74
C PRO A 19 18.57 6.27 0.77
N VAL A 20 17.45 6.98 0.93
CA VAL A 20 17.43 8.45 1.00
C VAL A 20 17.97 8.92 2.35
N LEU A 21 17.47 8.35 3.44
CA LEU A 21 17.88 8.66 4.81
C LEU A 21 19.34 8.24 5.04
N LEU A 22 19.71 7.06 4.53
CA LEU A 22 21.07 6.53 4.56
C LEU A 22 22.04 7.41 3.74
N GLY A 23 21.62 7.88 2.56
CA GLY A 23 22.40 8.83 1.76
C GLY A 23 22.65 10.16 2.49
N GLY A 24 21.61 10.73 3.11
CA GLY A 24 21.71 11.98 3.87
C GLY A 24 22.61 11.89 5.10
N THR A 25 22.58 10.75 5.80
CA THR A 25 23.43 10.51 6.97
C THR A 25 24.88 10.24 6.59
N ILE A 26 25.15 9.46 5.53
CA ILE A 26 26.52 9.28 4.99
C ILE A 26 27.11 10.62 4.54
N TYR A 27 26.33 11.43 3.83
CA TYR A 27 26.75 12.77 3.42
C TYR A 27 27.09 13.65 4.63
N SER A 28 26.24 13.61 5.66
CA SER A 28 26.46 14.35 6.90
C SER A 28 27.71 13.90 7.65
N LEU A 29 28.09 12.63 7.55
CA LEU A 29 29.28 12.06 8.17
C LEU A 29 30.59 12.68 7.62
N GLY A 30 30.60 13.09 6.35
CA GLY A 30 31.74 13.76 5.71
C GLY A 30 31.89 15.25 6.04
N SER A 31 31.00 15.82 6.86
CA SER A 31 30.98 17.24 7.17
C SER A 31 31.85 17.61 8.39
N ARG A 32 32.07 18.92 8.61
CA ARG A 32 32.79 19.43 9.79
C ARG A 32 32.16 19.06 11.14
N HIS A 33 30.83 18.85 11.18
CA HIS A 33 30.08 18.54 12.39
C HIS A 33 29.16 17.32 12.17
N PRO A 34 29.72 16.11 12.10
CA PRO A 34 29.01 14.93 11.65
C PRO A 34 27.81 14.58 12.53
N PHE A 35 27.94 14.69 13.86
CA PHE A 35 26.86 14.38 14.79
C PHE A 35 25.68 15.35 14.68
N ILE A 36 25.95 16.66 14.65
CA ILE A 36 24.90 17.68 14.57
C ILE A 36 24.17 17.59 13.23
N ASN A 37 24.91 17.41 12.14
CA ASN A 37 24.32 17.34 10.81
C ASN A 37 23.50 16.06 10.62
N THR A 38 24.00 14.92 11.11
CA THR A 38 23.24 13.66 11.10
C THR A 38 21.95 13.81 11.91
N PHE A 39 22.02 14.38 13.11
CA PHE A 39 20.84 14.63 13.93
C PHE A 39 19.84 15.56 13.22
N ALA A 40 20.32 16.64 12.60
CA ALA A 40 19.47 17.55 11.85
C ALA A 40 18.78 16.86 10.67
N VAL A 41 19.46 15.95 9.97
CA VAL A 41 18.87 15.13 8.89
C VAL A 41 17.77 14.23 9.45
N LEU A 42 18.06 13.42 10.48
CA LEU A 42 17.03 12.54 11.06
C LEU A 42 15.82 13.33 11.58
N LEU A 43 16.06 14.46 12.26
CA LEU A 43 15.02 15.31 12.79
C LEU A 43 14.15 15.91 11.68
N SER A 44 14.76 16.35 10.58
CA SER A 44 14.03 16.88 9.43
C SER A 44 13.10 15.85 8.80
N PHE A 45 13.57 14.60 8.68
CA PHE A 45 12.75 13.50 8.17
C PHE A 45 11.61 13.16 9.12
N PHE A 46 11.87 13.05 10.43
CA PHE A 46 10.84 12.83 11.44
C PHE A 46 9.76 13.91 11.38
N VAL A 47 10.15 15.19 11.39
CA VAL A 47 9.21 16.32 11.33
C VAL A 47 8.40 16.29 10.04
N THR A 48 9.02 16.00 8.90
CA THR A 48 8.34 15.91 7.61
C THR A 48 7.29 14.81 7.60
N TYR A 49 7.65 13.59 8.04
CA TYR A 49 6.70 12.48 8.09
C TYR A 49 5.61 12.69 9.13
N PHE A 50 5.93 13.27 10.28
CA PHE A 50 4.95 13.61 11.30
C PHE A 50 3.93 14.62 10.79
N LEU A 51 4.40 15.70 10.16
CA LEU A 51 3.51 16.71 9.56
C LEU A 51 2.69 16.14 8.41
N ALA A 52 3.28 15.32 7.54
CA ALA A 52 2.55 14.64 6.47
C ALA A 52 1.44 13.74 7.05
N GLY A 53 1.75 12.96 8.10
CA GLY A 53 0.76 12.14 8.79
C GLY A 53 -0.36 12.98 9.42
N LEU A 54 -0.03 14.12 10.02
CA LEU A 54 -1.01 15.04 10.60
C LEU A 54 -1.92 15.66 9.53
N ILE A 55 -1.34 16.12 8.42
CA ILE A 55 -2.10 16.63 7.27
C ILE A 55 -3.03 15.56 6.71
N ILE A 56 -2.53 14.33 6.54
CA ILE A 56 -3.31 13.19 6.06
C ILE A 56 -4.46 12.89 7.03
N ALA A 57 -4.21 12.87 8.34
CA ALA A 57 -5.25 12.60 9.35
C ALA A 57 -6.36 13.65 9.31
N VAL A 58 -6.02 14.94 9.28
CA VAL A 58 -7.00 16.04 9.19
C VAL A 58 -7.75 16.01 7.84
N SER A 59 -7.04 15.72 6.75
CA SER A 59 -7.67 15.61 5.43
C SER A 59 -8.61 14.42 5.35
N LEU A 60 -8.27 13.29 5.98
CA LEU A 60 -9.12 12.10 6.05
C LEU A 60 -10.42 12.38 6.80
N GLU A 61 -10.40 13.18 7.86
CA GLU A 61 -11.61 13.62 8.55
C GLU A 61 -12.53 14.40 7.60
N THR A 62 -11.96 15.34 6.83
CA THR A 62 -12.70 16.10 5.81
C THR A 62 -13.24 15.21 4.69
N LEU A 63 -12.46 14.22 4.24
CA LEU A 63 -12.91 13.23 3.24
C LEU A 63 -14.02 12.34 3.81
N THR A 64 -13.93 11.94 5.07
CA THR A 64 -14.92 11.06 5.71
C THR A 64 -16.26 11.79 5.85
N ASP A 65 -16.25 13.07 6.22
CA ASP A 65 -17.44 13.91 6.22
C ASP A 65 -18.03 14.08 4.80
N TYR A 66 -17.17 14.16 3.78
CA TYR A 66 -17.61 14.20 2.37
C TYR A 66 -18.27 12.87 1.92
N PHE A 67 -17.71 11.72 2.32
CA PHE A 67 -18.27 10.40 2.03
C PHE A 67 -19.54 10.06 2.85
N HIS A 68 -19.82 10.79 3.93
CA HIS A 68 -21.04 10.60 4.72
C HIS A 68 -22.32 11.03 3.98
N ILE A 69 -22.18 11.80 2.91
CA ILE A 69 -23.26 12.14 1.99
C ILE A 69 -23.04 11.29 0.73
N PRO A 70 -23.96 10.38 0.35
CA PRO A 70 -23.78 9.55 -0.84
C PRO A 70 -23.70 10.45 -2.07
N HIS A 71 -22.49 10.59 -2.63
CA HIS A 71 -22.24 11.39 -3.82
C HIS A 71 -22.31 10.51 -5.06
N TYR A 72 -22.69 11.09 -6.20
CA TYR A 72 -22.72 10.40 -7.49
C TYR A 72 -21.42 9.65 -7.83
N PHE A 73 -20.28 10.09 -7.30
CA PHE A 73 -18.99 9.44 -7.47
C PHE A 73 -18.88 8.06 -6.81
N ASP A 74 -19.54 7.84 -5.68
CA ASP A 74 -19.52 6.54 -4.99
C ASP A 74 -20.21 5.47 -5.84
N TYR A 75 -21.34 5.82 -6.45
CA TYR A 75 -22.06 4.96 -7.39
C TYR A 75 -21.24 4.68 -8.66
N ILE A 76 -20.47 5.65 -9.15
CA ILE A 76 -19.58 5.45 -10.31
C ILE A 76 -18.44 4.50 -9.95
N LEU A 77 -17.83 4.67 -8.77
CA LEU A 77 -16.78 3.78 -8.28
C LEU A 77 -17.32 2.36 -8.08
N GLU A 78 -18.49 2.22 -7.47
CA GLU A 78 -19.17 0.94 -7.29
C GLU A 78 -19.47 0.26 -8.63
N LEU A 79 -19.96 1.01 -9.63
CA LEU A 79 -20.21 0.50 -10.98
C LEU A 79 -18.92 0.00 -11.64
N ILE A 80 -17.82 0.74 -11.53
CA ILE A 80 -16.52 0.35 -12.09
C ILE A 80 -16.01 -0.94 -11.42
N VAL A 81 -16.09 -1.01 -10.09
CA VAL A 81 -15.67 -2.20 -9.33
C VAL A 81 -16.54 -3.41 -9.68
N ALA A 82 -17.86 -3.23 -9.75
CA ALA A 82 -18.79 -4.29 -10.15
C ALA A 82 -18.52 -4.77 -11.57
N ALA A 83 -18.29 -3.87 -12.53
CA ALA A 83 -17.96 -4.22 -13.91
C ALA A 83 -16.63 -4.97 -14.01
N ALA A 84 -15.61 -4.58 -13.24
CA ALA A 84 -14.33 -5.27 -13.18
C ALA A 84 -14.47 -6.68 -12.61
N LEU A 85 -15.16 -6.83 -11.47
CA LEU A 85 -15.44 -8.13 -10.86
C LEU A 85 -16.24 -9.03 -11.80
N PHE A 86 -17.25 -8.48 -12.47
CA PHE A 86 -18.04 -9.20 -13.45
C PHE A 86 -17.20 -9.67 -14.65
N TYR A 87 -16.32 -8.81 -15.16
CA TYR A 87 -15.39 -9.16 -16.22
C TYR A 87 -14.44 -10.29 -15.81
N PHE A 88 -13.87 -10.23 -14.60
CA PHE A 88 -13.01 -11.29 -14.07
C PHE A 88 -13.77 -12.60 -13.86
N ALA A 89 -14.97 -12.55 -13.29
CA ALA A 89 -15.83 -13.71 -13.11
C ALA A 89 -16.20 -14.35 -14.47
N TRP A 90 -16.55 -13.54 -15.47
CA TRP A 90 -16.83 -14.01 -16.83
C TRP A 90 -15.59 -14.68 -17.44
N LYS A 91 -14.43 -14.02 -17.33
CA LYS A 91 -13.16 -14.57 -17.83
C LYS A 91 -12.83 -15.91 -17.19
N GLN A 92 -13.06 -16.06 -15.88
CA GLN A 92 -12.85 -17.31 -15.15
C GLN A 92 -13.84 -18.40 -15.57
N TYR A 93 -15.12 -18.07 -15.73
CA TYR A 93 -16.14 -19.00 -16.24
C TYR A 93 -15.78 -19.53 -17.63
N ARG A 94 -15.31 -18.63 -18.52
CA ARG A 94 -14.93 -18.99 -19.89
C ARG A 94 -13.59 -19.73 -19.98
N ALA A 95 -12.71 -19.55 -19.01
CA ALA A 95 -11.48 -20.32 -18.88
C ALA A 95 -11.72 -21.72 -18.27
N GLY A 96 -12.77 -21.89 -17.46
CA GLY A 96 -13.19 -23.19 -16.93
C GLY A 96 -13.75 -24.16 -17.98
N ASP A 97 -14.13 -23.68 -19.16
CA ASP A 97 -14.61 -24.49 -20.28
C ASP A 97 -13.45 -25.15 -21.09
N GLN A 98 -12.19 -24.86 -20.72
CA GLN A 98 -10.98 -25.38 -21.36
C GLN A 98 -10.26 -26.50 -20.58
N HIS A 99 -10.93 -27.20 -19.66
CA HIS A 99 -10.48 -28.52 -19.18
C HIS A 99 -11.28 -29.66 -19.85
N PRO A 100 -10.91 -30.09 -21.07
CA PRO A 100 -11.51 -31.22 -21.79
C PRO A 100 -11.03 -32.59 -21.24
N GLU A 101 -10.82 -32.72 -19.93
CA GLU A 101 -10.23 -33.94 -19.34
C GLU A 101 -11.27 -35.01 -18.98
N GLU A 102 -12.57 -34.70 -19.04
CA GLU A 102 -13.63 -35.70 -18.82
C GLU A 102 -14.23 -36.30 -20.10
N LYS A 103 -13.94 -35.76 -21.30
CA LYS A 103 -14.49 -36.33 -22.54
C LYS A 103 -13.74 -37.56 -23.07
N LEU A 104 -12.51 -37.82 -22.63
CA LEU A 104 -11.70 -38.95 -23.11
C LEU A 104 -12.02 -40.28 -22.39
N LYS A 105 -12.44 -40.26 -21.12
CA LYS A 105 -12.83 -41.50 -20.40
C LYS A 105 -14.13 -42.15 -20.90
N ARG A 106 -14.91 -41.45 -21.74
CA ARG A 106 -16.16 -41.99 -22.33
C ARG A 106 -15.96 -42.68 -23.68
N ASN A 107 -14.82 -42.51 -24.34
CA ASN A 107 -14.50 -43.18 -25.61
C ASN A 107 -13.58 -44.40 -25.46
N GLU A 108 -13.03 -44.66 -24.27
CA GLU A 108 -12.31 -45.90 -23.95
C GLU A 108 -13.22 -46.95 -23.27
N GLY A 109 -14.51 -46.65 -23.15
CA GLY A 109 -15.53 -47.50 -22.51
C GLY A 109 -16.71 -47.85 -23.43
N MET A 110 -16.50 -47.89 -24.74
CA MET A 110 -17.45 -48.44 -25.72
C MET A 110 -16.71 -49.20 -26.82
#